data_AF-A0A8T5A805-F1
#
_entry.id   AF-A0A8T5A805-F1
#
_cell.length_a   1.000
_cell.length_b   1.000
_cell.length_c   1.000
_cell.angle_alpha   90.00
_cell.angle_beta   90.00
_cell.angle_gamma   90.00
#
_symmetry.space_group_name_H-M   'P 1'
#
loop_
_entity.id
_entity.type
_entity.pdbx_description
1 polymer ?
#
loop_
_entity_poly.entity_id
_entity_poly.type
_entity_poly.pdbx_seq_one_letter_code
_entity_poly.pdbx_strand_id
1 'polypeptide(L)'
;MKMPREFLYRGYTLEELKAMSMDEFIKLLPSRMRRSLRRGLTHEQRTLLEKLRTSKKGDKPLKTHARDLIILPEMVGKTILVH
;
A
#
# COMPACT_ATOMS: atom_id res chain seq x y z
N MET A 1 14.80 -13.77 -24.85
CA MET A 1 13.68 -12.93 -24.40
C MET A 1 13.36 -13.33 -22.97
N LYS A 2 13.79 -12.56 -21.96
CA LYS A 2 13.48 -12.85 -20.54
C LYS A 2 11.98 -12.65 -20.36
N MET A 3 11.24 -13.72 -20.03
CA MET A 3 9.85 -13.57 -19.56
C MET A 3 9.85 -12.58 -18.39
N PRO A 4 8.92 -11.60 -18.36
CA PRO A 4 8.84 -10.69 -17.23
C PRO A 4 8.64 -11.52 -15.97
N ARG A 5 9.50 -11.31 -14.96
CA ARG A 5 9.34 -11.97 -13.66
C ARG A 5 8.00 -11.52 -13.09
N GLU A 6 7.05 -12.44 -12.99
CA GLU A 6 5.79 -12.17 -12.31
C GLU A 6 6.11 -11.85 -10.84
N PHE A 7 5.69 -10.67 -10.40
CA PHE A 7 5.91 -10.24 -9.03
C PHE A 7 4.89 -10.93 -8.14
N LEU A 8 5.36 -11.94 -7.40
CA LEU A 8 4.60 -12.65 -6.40
C LEU A 8 4.99 -12.15 -5.01
N TYR A 9 4.01 -11.77 -4.19
CA TYR A 9 4.22 -11.48 -2.78
C TYR A 9 3.61 -12.60 -1.94
N ARG A 10 4.46 -13.36 -1.24
CA ARG A 10 4.03 -14.49 -0.39
C ARG A 10 3.13 -15.51 -1.11
N GLY A 11 3.35 -15.69 -2.41
CA GLY A 11 2.57 -16.61 -3.24
C GLY A 11 1.36 -15.99 -3.93
N TYR A 12 1.08 -14.71 -3.72
CA TYR A 12 -0.04 -14.00 -4.35
C TYR A 12 0.43 -13.03 -5.43
N THR A 13 -0.33 -12.97 -6.52
CA THR A 13 -0.20 -11.97 -7.58
C THR A 13 -0.73 -10.61 -7.11
N LEU A 14 -0.37 -9.55 -7.84
CA LEU A 14 -0.81 -8.20 -7.52
C LEU A 14 -2.33 -8.01 -7.64
N GLU A 15 -2.97 -8.75 -8.55
CA GLU A 15 -4.41 -8.71 -8.74
C GLU A 15 -5.14 -9.38 -7.58
N GLU A 16 -4.65 -10.55 -7.13
CA GLU A 16 -5.16 -11.22 -5.94
C GLU A 16 -5.01 -10.34 -4.70
N LEU A 17 -3.83 -9.73 -4.48
CA LEU A 17 -3.61 -8.82 -3.34
C LEU A 17 -4.53 -7.60 -3.32
N LYS A 18 -5.01 -7.15 -4.48
CA LYS A 18 -5.99 -6.06 -4.58
C LYS A 18 -7.42 -6.53 -4.34
N ALA A 19 -7.72 -7.78 -4.67
CA ALA A 19 -9.03 -8.38 -4.43
C ALA A 19 -9.21 -8.84 -2.97
N MET A 20 -8.12 -9.16 -2.28
CA MET A 20 -8.15 -9.58 -0.88
C MET A 20 -8.64 -8.47 0.06
N SER A 21 -9.29 -8.89 1.15
CA SER A 21 -9.69 -7.98 2.22
C SER A 21 -8.46 -7.47 3.00
N MET A 22 -8.60 -6.29 3.62
CA MET A 22 -7.53 -5.72 4.45
C MET A 22 -7.13 -6.64 5.60
N ASP A 23 -8.09 -7.34 6.22
CA ASP A 23 -7.83 -8.24 7.35
C ASP A 23 -7.03 -9.48 6.96
N GLU A 24 -7.28 -10.04 5.78
CA GLU A 24 -6.50 -11.14 5.24
C GLU A 24 -5.10 -10.68 4.84
N PHE A 25 -4.99 -9.51 4.22
CA PHE A 25 -3.70 -8.90 3.91
C PHE A 25 -2.85 -8.67 5.18
N ILE A 26 -3.46 -8.21 6.27
CA ILE A 26 -2.80 -8.03 7.57
C ILE A 26 -2.23 -9.34 8.13
N LYS A 27 -2.90 -10.48 7.90
CA LYS A 27 -2.39 -11.81 8.30
C LYS A 27 -1.16 -12.19 7.49
N LEU A 28 -1.11 -11.84 6.21
CA LEU A 28 0.07 -12.09 5.36
C LEU A 28 1.27 -11.24 5.77
N LEU A 29 1.08 -10.04 6.32
CA LEU A 29 2.18 -9.13 6.64
C LEU A 29 3.12 -9.63 7.77
N PRO A 30 4.44 -9.31 7.71
CA PRO A 30 5.37 -9.49 8.82
C PRO A 30 4.95 -8.82 10.14
N SER A 31 5.47 -9.33 11.27
CA SER A 31 5.12 -8.91 12.63
C SER A 31 5.14 -7.40 12.86
N ARG A 32 6.19 -6.69 12.39
CA ARG A 32 6.29 -5.22 12.52
C ARG A 32 5.10 -4.50 11.88
N MET A 33 4.78 -4.85 10.64
CA MET A 33 3.73 -4.17 9.87
C MET A 33 2.35 -4.45 10.47
N ARG A 34 2.12 -5.70 10.89
CA ARG A 34 0.91 -6.09 11.61
C ARG A 34 0.74 -5.30 12.91
N ARG A 35 1.83 -5.09 13.67
CA ARG A 35 1.82 -4.29 14.90
C ARG A 35 1.44 -2.83 14.62
N SER A 36 1.98 -2.23 13.57
CA SER A 36 1.63 -0.85 13.20
C SER A 36 0.14 -0.72 12.84
N LEU A 37 -0.40 -1.63 12.03
CA LEU A 37 -1.83 -1.60 11.66
C LEU A 37 -2.74 -1.86 12.87
N ARG A 38 -2.37 -2.78 13.77
CA ARG A 38 -3.14 -3.05 15.00
C ARG A 38 -3.12 -1.90 16.00
N ARG A 39 -2.04 -1.12 16.07
CA ARG A 39 -1.95 0.07 16.93
C ARG A 39 -2.75 1.26 16.40
N GLY A 40 -3.11 1.23 15.12
CA GLY A 40 -3.88 2.27 14.46
C GLY A 40 -3.02 3.24 13.66
N LEU A 41 -3.69 3.95 12.76
CA LEU A 41 -3.08 4.92 11.85
C LEU A 41 -3.10 6.32 12.47
N THR A 42 -1.99 7.04 12.32
CA THR A 42 -1.90 8.46 12.70
C THR A 42 -2.80 9.33 11.81
N HIS A 43 -3.06 10.57 12.24
CA HIS A 43 -3.91 11.48 11.47
C HIS A 43 -3.37 11.72 10.05
N GLU A 44 -2.08 11.97 9.91
CA GLU A 44 -1.42 12.17 8.61
C GLU A 44 -1.57 10.97 7.67
N GLN A 45 -1.46 9.76 8.23
CA GLN A 45 -1.64 8.51 7.48
C GLN A 45 -3.08 8.35 6.98
N ARG A 46 -4.07 8.73 7.78
CA ARG A 46 -5.48 8.72 7.37
C ARG A 46 -5.75 9.71 6.25
N THR A 47 -5.29 10.95 6.39
CA THR A 47 -5.40 11.97 5.34
C THR A 47 -4.73 11.51 4.05
N LEU A 48 -3.60 10.81 4.13
CA LEU A 48 -2.93 10.26 2.97
C LEU A 48 -3.77 9.17 2.30
N LEU A 49 -4.38 8.26 3.07
CA LEU A 49 -5.25 7.21 2.55
C LEU A 49 -6.51 7.78 1.88
N GLU A 50 -7.12 8.81 2.46
CA GLU A 50 -8.24 9.51 1.84
C GLU A 50 -7.83 10.15 0.51
N LYS A 51 -6.70 10.87 0.49
CA LYS A 51 -6.15 11.44 -0.74
C LYS A 51 -5.82 10.39 -1.79
N LEU A 52 -5.31 9.22 -1.36
CA LEU A 52 -5.09 8.09 -2.27
C LEU A 52 -6.40 7.60 -2.86
N ARG A 53 -7.46 7.40 -2.06
CA ARG A 53 -8.76 6.92 -2.58
C ARG A 53 -9.37 7.86 -3.60
N THR A 54 -9.23 9.17 -3.39
CA THR A 54 -9.75 10.19 -4.32
C THR A 54 -8.87 10.34 -5.56
N SER A 55 -7.56 10.11 -5.43
CA SER A 55 -6.60 10.27 -6.53
C SER A 55 -6.69 9.10 -7.53
N LYS A 56 -6.88 9.45 -8.80
CA LYS A 56 -6.87 8.52 -9.95
C LYS A 56 -5.46 8.36 -10.51
N LYS A 57 -5.26 7.26 -11.24
CA LYS A 57 -4.00 6.95 -11.91
C LYS A 57 -3.72 8.04 -12.96
N GLY A 58 -2.63 8.79 -12.81
CA GLY A 58 -2.27 9.91 -13.69
C GLY A 58 -2.44 11.30 -13.07
N ASP A 59 -2.98 11.40 -11.85
CA ASP A 59 -3.07 12.67 -11.12
C ASP A 59 -1.71 13.13 -10.59
N LYS A 60 -1.67 14.40 -10.14
CA LYS A 60 -0.48 15.02 -9.54
C LYS A 60 0.11 14.13 -8.43
N PRO A 61 1.44 14.04 -8.32
CA PRO A 61 2.09 13.22 -7.32
C PRO A 61 1.75 13.68 -5.89
N LEU A 62 1.43 12.72 -5.03
CA LEU A 62 1.04 12.96 -3.64
C LEU A 62 2.28 13.21 -2.78
N LYS A 63 2.40 14.38 -2.16
CA LYS A 63 3.48 14.70 -1.22
C LYS A 63 3.14 14.23 0.18
N THR A 64 4.09 13.59 0.86
CA THR A 64 3.94 13.11 2.24
C THR A 64 5.20 13.27 3.07
N HIS A 65 5.02 13.61 4.34
CA HIS A 65 6.06 13.52 5.38
C HIS A 65 5.96 12.20 6.19
N ALA A 66 4.86 11.46 6.03
CA ALA A 66 4.64 10.21 6.74
C ALA A 66 5.44 9.05 6.10
N ARG A 67 6.67 8.85 6.57
CA ARG A 67 7.58 7.78 6.11
C ARG A 67 7.27 6.40 6.69
N ASP A 68 6.56 6.34 7.81
CA ASP A 68 6.30 5.10 8.55
C ASP A 68 5.07 4.32 8.05
N LEU A 69 4.39 4.83 7.01
CA LEU A 69 3.22 4.17 6.45
C LEU A 69 3.62 2.92 5.66
N ILE A 70 2.87 1.84 5.88
CA ILE A 70 3.04 0.59 5.14
C ILE A 70 2.45 0.75 3.75
N ILE A 71 3.18 0.29 2.74
CA ILE A 71 2.70 0.27 1.36
C ILE A 71 1.57 -0.76 1.24
N LEU A 72 0.37 -0.28 0.93
CA LEU A 72 -0.79 -1.11 0.66
C LEU A 72 -0.87 -1.48 -0.82
N PRO A 73 -1.53 -2.60 -1.19
CA PRO A 73 -1.72 -2.98 -2.60
C PRO A 73 -2.40 -1.91 -3.45
N GLU A 74 -3.30 -1.11 -2.84
CA GLU A 74 -3.99 0.01 -3.48
C GLU A 74 -3.05 1.18 -3.87
N MET A 75 -1.89 1.28 -3.24
CA MET A 75 -0.90 2.32 -3.52
C MET A 75 -0.07 2.01 -4.77
N VAL A 76 -0.10 0.77 -5.26
CA VAL A 76 0.74 0.35 -6.38
C VAL A 76 0.26 0.99 -7.69
N GLY A 77 1.15 1.74 -8.32
CA GLY A 77 0.89 2.49 -9.55
C GLY A 77 0.54 3.96 -9.34
N LYS A 78 0.62 4.47 -8.10
CA LYS A 78 0.52 5.90 -7.78
C LYS A 78 1.90 6.46 -7.44
N THR A 79 2.15 7.70 -7.86
CA THR A 79 3.41 8.39 -7.57
C THR A 79 3.29 9.15 -6.25
N ILE A 80 4.11 8.76 -5.26
CA ILE A 80 4.15 9.39 -3.95
C ILE A 80 5.53 10.02 -3.77
N LEU A 81 5.56 11.31 -3.48
CA LEU A 81 6.77 12.05 -3.15
C LEU A 81 6.92 12.05 -1.63
N VAL A 82 7.90 11.29 -1.16
CA VAL A 82 8.25 11.21 0.25
C VAL A 82 9.31 12.28 0.52
N HIS A 83 9.05 13.18 1.47
CA HIS A 83 10.06 14.11 1.98
C HIS A 83 11.10 13.34 2.76
#